data_AF-A0A931QXY4-F1
#
_entry.id   AF-A0A931QXY4-F1
#
_cell.length_a   1.000
_cell.length_b   1.000
_cell.length_c   1.000
_cell.angle_alpha   90.00
_cell.angle_beta   90.00
_cell.angle_gamma   90.00
#
_symmetry.space_group_name_H-M   'P 1'
#
loop_
_entity.id
_entity.type
_entity.pdbx_description
1 polymer ?
#
loop_
_entity_poly.entity_id
_entity_poly.type
_entity_poly.pdbx_seq_one_letter_code
_entity_poly.pdbx_strand_id
1 'polypeptide(L)'
;MSRTMKTFLRICLIILLTFAACLIFPRRTTEAQQPSKPAPSGAGKKAAGPRPATLQKYRNVGKAYYEQAKYPEAIAEFQKVIASGQALAADHLNLGLALMQANELDKALGALTTAKQMDPKLVAADYNLGILFKRELRYPDAEAALKRVIEVDANEPAAWFNLGTVHFAQRKLEDALDAHRHVVEMGFGRGQNFYVASLFHSFTTLVRLKRRDEAQKFLKLHETMRDAVPGISLQNPALEGGKYGAILVPSSPTTVATRRSSTQKVAFVDITERLGLASTPGASSVSNDAAHGIKSSDYSIEFARKNLVPLFGPSLALGDFNNDGLPDIYVVNSAGANRLLENKGDGKFADLTEKAGVAGPGGSVSAVFADYNNSGHASLFVVGADGVTLYRNDGEGAFVEETEKAGLKGISGQLISRAVLVDADNDGFLDLVLGGYTDLNAPPDKPLFSFPDDFAAAQTRLY
;
A
#
# COMPACT_ATOMS: atom_id res chain seq x y z
N MET A 1 -42.90 -13.90 65.07
CA MET A 1 -41.67 -13.53 64.32
C MET A 1 -42.04 -13.00 62.95
N SER A 2 -41.87 -11.70 62.70
CA SER A 2 -42.30 -11.04 61.46
C SER A 2 -41.49 -11.49 60.25
N ARG A 3 -42.04 -11.28 59.05
CA ARG A 3 -41.45 -11.69 57.75
C ARG A 3 -40.02 -11.16 57.55
N THR A 4 -39.69 -10.02 58.16
CA THR A 4 -38.36 -9.39 58.19
C THR A 4 -37.33 -10.19 59.00
N MET A 5 -37.75 -10.88 60.06
CA MET A 5 -36.86 -11.64 60.95
C MET A 5 -36.45 -13.01 60.35
N LYS A 6 -37.26 -13.56 59.44
CA LYS A 6 -36.93 -14.80 58.70
C LYS A 6 -35.92 -14.57 57.57
N THR A 7 -35.90 -13.38 56.96
CA THR A 7 -34.93 -13.03 55.91
C THR A 7 -33.54 -12.75 56.50
N PHE A 8 -33.48 -12.11 57.67
CA PHE A 8 -32.23 -11.83 58.36
C PHE A 8 -31.53 -13.12 58.84
N LEU A 9 -32.31 -14.09 59.35
CA LEU A 9 -31.77 -15.38 59.81
C LEU A 9 -31.21 -16.24 58.66
N ARG A 10 -31.75 -16.11 57.44
CA ARG A 10 -31.24 -16.82 56.24
C ARG A 10 -29.94 -16.21 55.71
N ILE A 11 -29.74 -14.90 55.83
CA ILE A 11 -28.51 -14.23 55.39
C ILE A 11 -27.36 -14.52 56.37
N CYS A 12 -27.62 -14.55 57.68
CA CYS A 12 -26.59 -14.93 58.66
C CYS A 12 -26.15 -16.40 58.54
N LEU A 13 -27.05 -17.33 58.16
CA LEU A 13 -26.71 -18.75 58.02
C LEU A 13 -25.80 -19.02 56.80
N ILE A 14 -25.94 -18.24 55.73
CA ILE A 14 -25.11 -18.37 54.51
C ILE A 14 -23.70 -17.79 54.72
N ILE A 15 -23.57 -16.72 55.51
CA ILE A 15 -22.26 -16.10 55.84
C ILE A 15 -21.47 -16.97 56.85
N LEU A 16 -22.14 -17.73 57.73
CA LEU A 16 -21.46 -18.66 58.64
C LEU A 16 -20.95 -19.93 57.94
N LEU A 17 -21.62 -20.39 56.88
CA LEU A 17 -21.27 -21.60 56.14
C LEU A 17 -20.08 -21.40 55.18
N THR A 18 -19.82 -20.17 54.72
CA THR A 18 -18.66 -19.87 53.86
C THR A 18 -17.36 -19.66 54.66
N PHE A 19 -17.45 -19.30 55.95
CA PHE A 19 -16.27 -19.17 56.83
C PHE A 19 -15.80 -20.50 57.45
N ALA A 20 -16.66 -21.52 57.52
CA ALA A 20 -16.31 -22.83 58.09
C ALA A 20 -15.52 -23.75 57.15
N ALA A 21 -15.42 -23.43 55.85
CA ALA A 21 -14.71 -24.26 54.87
C ALA A 21 -13.20 -23.94 54.73
N CYS A 22 -12.66 -22.97 55.49
CA CYS A 22 -11.23 -22.59 55.44
C CYS A 22 -10.38 -23.05 56.63
N LEU A 23 -10.88 -23.93 57.51
CA LEU A 23 -10.17 -24.30 58.74
C LEU A 23 -10.22 -25.80 59.05
N ILE A 24 -9.63 -26.66 58.19
CA ILE A 24 -9.30 -28.05 58.56
C ILE A 24 -7.93 -28.48 57.98
N PHE A 25 -6.87 -28.22 58.79
CA PHE A 25 -5.63 -29.02 59.04
C PHE A 25 -4.51 -29.16 57.97
N PRO A 26 -3.22 -29.45 58.35
CA PRO A 26 -2.35 -28.80 59.36
C PRO A 26 -0.87 -28.59 58.91
N ARG A 27 -0.13 -27.76 59.67
CA ARG A 27 1.33 -27.47 59.59
C ARG A 27 2.22 -28.59 60.19
N ARG A 28 3.46 -28.75 59.68
CA ARG A 28 4.73 -28.93 60.46
C ARG A 28 5.98 -28.87 59.55
N THR A 29 6.83 -27.82 59.65
CA THR A 29 8.15 -27.70 60.36
C THR A 29 9.34 -28.28 59.59
N THR A 30 10.12 -27.47 58.86
CA THR A 30 11.40 -26.76 59.20
C THR A 30 12.67 -27.54 58.86
N GLU A 31 13.46 -27.03 57.92
CA GLU A 31 14.95 -26.90 57.92
C GLU A 31 15.37 -26.20 56.61
N ALA A 32 15.67 -24.90 56.64
CA ALA A 32 16.99 -24.27 56.88
C ALA A 32 17.85 -24.15 55.60
N GLN A 33 17.78 -22.98 54.94
CA GLN A 33 18.93 -22.29 54.31
C GLN A 33 18.54 -20.87 53.84
N GLN A 34 19.13 -19.84 54.45
CA GLN A 34 19.27 -18.47 53.92
C GLN A 34 20.68 -18.33 53.30
N PRO A 35 20.97 -17.32 52.46
CA PRO A 35 20.12 -16.66 51.47
C PRO A 35 20.85 -16.50 50.10
N SER A 36 20.11 -16.46 48.99
CA SER A 36 20.57 -15.77 47.78
C SER A 36 19.47 -14.86 47.27
N LYS A 37 19.85 -13.61 46.99
CA LYS A 37 19.03 -12.42 46.66
C LYS A 37 17.74 -12.73 45.84
N PRO A 38 16.61 -12.05 46.13
CA PRO A 38 15.41 -12.20 45.33
C PRO A 38 15.64 -11.62 43.93
N ALA A 39 15.30 -12.43 42.92
CA ALA A 39 15.10 -11.95 41.56
C ALA A 39 13.97 -10.91 41.54
N PRO A 40 14.07 -9.85 40.73
CA PRO A 40 13.04 -8.84 40.67
C PRO A 40 11.75 -9.45 40.15
N SER A 41 10.69 -9.26 40.94
CA SER A 41 9.30 -9.54 40.63
C SER A 41 8.92 -9.04 39.24
N GLY A 42 8.20 -9.86 38.50
CA GLY A 42 7.75 -9.61 37.14
C GLY A 42 7.11 -8.24 36.95
N ALA A 43 7.74 -7.42 36.10
CA ALA A 43 7.03 -6.37 35.40
C ALA A 43 6.05 -7.06 34.43
N GLY A 44 4.75 -6.80 34.61
CA GLY A 44 3.73 -7.23 33.66
C GLY A 44 4.12 -6.79 32.25
N LYS A 45 4.21 -7.74 31.33
CA LYS A 45 4.34 -7.44 29.91
C LYS A 45 3.08 -6.68 29.49
N LYS A 46 3.16 -5.35 29.36
CA LYS A 46 2.22 -4.61 28.49
C LYS A 46 2.30 -5.30 27.13
N ALA A 47 1.17 -5.79 26.63
CA ALA A 47 1.10 -6.35 25.29
C ALA A 47 1.73 -5.34 24.32
N ALA A 48 2.74 -5.78 23.58
CA ALA A 48 3.34 -4.93 22.56
C ALA A 48 2.23 -4.60 21.54
N GLY A 49 2.03 -3.31 21.26
CA GLY A 49 1.05 -2.87 20.26
C GLY A 49 1.34 -3.48 18.88
N PRO A 50 0.40 -3.37 17.92
CA PRO A 50 0.58 -3.91 16.57
C PRO A 50 1.93 -3.50 15.97
N ARG A 51 2.58 -4.41 15.23
CA ARG A 51 3.84 -4.11 14.54
C ARG A 51 3.60 -3.01 13.48
N PRO A 52 4.60 -2.17 13.16
CA PRO A 52 4.46 -1.15 12.11
C PRO A 52 3.93 -1.68 10.78
N ALA A 53 4.38 -2.88 10.37
CA ALA A 53 3.88 -3.56 9.17
C ALA A 53 2.37 -3.87 9.24
N THR A 54 1.86 -4.20 10.42
CA THR A 54 0.42 -4.44 10.64
C THR A 54 -0.39 -3.14 10.51
N LEU A 55 0.13 -2.03 11.03
CA LEU A 55 -0.51 -0.72 10.86
C LEU A 55 -0.50 -0.27 9.40
N GLN A 56 0.61 -0.51 8.70
CA GLN A 56 0.71 -0.24 7.27
C GLN A 56 -0.31 -1.06 6.46
N LYS A 57 -0.51 -2.33 6.81
CA LYS A 57 -1.57 -3.17 6.21
C LYS A 57 -2.95 -2.55 6.41
N TYR A 58 -3.32 -2.17 7.63
CA TYR A 58 -4.63 -1.55 7.89
C TYR A 58 -4.82 -0.24 7.11
N ARG A 59 -3.77 0.59 6.99
CA ARG A 59 -3.82 1.82 6.17
C ARG A 59 -4.06 1.51 4.69
N ASN A 60 -3.32 0.56 4.13
CA ASN A 60 -3.41 0.20 2.71
C ASN A 60 -4.78 -0.43 2.39
N VAL A 61 -5.24 -1.37 3.22
CA VAL A 61 -6.55 -2.01 3.05
C VAL A 61 -7.68 -1.00 3.23
N GLY A 62 -7.59 -0.11 4.23
CA GLY A 62 -8.57 0.96 4.43
C GLY A 62 -8.66 1.91 3.23
N LYS A 63 -7.51 2.28 2.62
CA LYS A 63 -7.47 3.04 1.37
C LYS A 63 -8.16 2.28 0.24
N ALA A 64 -7.83 1.01 0.03
CA ALA A 64 -8.43 0.20 -1.03
C ALA A 64 -9.96 0.12 -0.89
N TYR A 65 -10.48 -0.07 0.33
CA TYR A 65 -11.92 -0.04 0.56
C TYR A 65 -12.55 1.33 0.30
N TYR A 66 -11.88 2.43 0.67
CA TYR A 66 -12.37 3.78 0.43
C TYR A 66 -12.52 4.06 -1.07
N GLU A 67 -11.52 3.71 -1.89
CA GLU A 67 -11.55 3.91 -3.34
C GLU A 67 -12.62 3.04 -4.03
N GLN A 68 -12.95 1.87 -3.46
CA GLN A 68 -14.07 1.03 -3.90
C GLN A 68 -15.44 1.52 -3.44
N ALA A 69 -15.53 2.71 -2.81
CA ALA A 69 -16.73 3.25 -2.16
C ALA A 69 -17.32 2.36 -1.04
N LYS A 70 -16.52 1.44 -0.50
CA LYS A 70 -16.85 0.56 0.64
C LYS A 70 -16.49 1.26 1.95
N TYR A 71 -17.18 2.36 2.23
CA TYR A 71 -16.84 3.26 3.34
C TYR A 71 -16.92 2.59 4.73
N PRO A 72 -17.93 1.75 5.05
CA PRO A 72 -17.97 1.05 6.33
C PRO A 72 -16.75 0.16 6.59
N GLU A 73 -16.28 -0.56 5.57
CA GLU A 73 -15.10 -1.41 5.63
C GLU A 73 -13.82 -0.58 5.77
N ALA A 74 -13.72 0.53 5.02
CA ALA A 74 -12.61 1.48 5.17
C ALA A 74 -12.52 2.06 6.59
N ILE A 75 -13.66 2.48 7.14
CA ILE A 75 -13.79 2.98 8.52
C ILE A 75 -13.29 1.92 9.51
N ALA A 76 -13.68 0.66 9.34
CA ALA A 76 -13.27 -0.42 10.22
C ALA A 76 -11.74 -0.62 10.22
N GLU A 77 -11.09 -0.56 9.06
CA GLU A 77 -9.63 -0.66 8.97
C GLU A 77 -8.92 0.56 9.57
N PHE A 78 -9.36 1.78 9.28
CA PHE A 78 -8.78 2.98 9.87
C PHE A 78 -8.96 3.04 11.39
N GLN A 79 -10.09 2.54 11.91
CA GLN A 79 -10.30 2.41 13.36
C GLN A 79 -9.32 1.44 14.02
N LYS A 80 -8.88 0.38 13.34
CA LYS A 80 -7.81 -0.51 13.87
C LYS A 80 -6.48 0.24 14.03
N VAL A 81 -6.17 1.15 13.11
CA VAL A 81 -4.98 2.02 13.23
C VAL A 81 -5.11 2.94 14.45
N ILE A 82 -6.25 3.58 14.65
CA ILE A 82 -6.50 4.46 15.81
C ILE A 82 -6.47 3.69 17.12
N ALA A 83 -7.11 2.52 17.18
CA ALA A 83 -7.15 1.67 18.37
C ALA A 83 -5.77 1.15 18.81
N SER A 84 -4.77 1.18 17.92
CA SER A 84 -3.39 0.82 18.27
C SER A 84 -2.71 1.79 19.23
N GLY A 85 -3.21 3.03 19.34
CA GLY A 85 -2.55 4.12 20.07
C GLY A 85 -1.30 4.69 19.38
N GLN A 86 -1.01 4.27 18.15
CA GLN A 86 0.14 4.71 17.34
C GLN A 86 -0.28 5.49 16.07
N ALA A 87 -1.53 5.96 16.03
CA ALA A 87 -2.04 6.73 14.90
C ALA A 87 -1.34 8.08 14.75
N LEU A 88 -1.21 8.51 13.50
CA LEU A 88 -0.70 9.82 13.09
C LEU A 88 -1.86 10.74 12.72
N ALA A 89 -1.59 12.05 12.57
CA ALA A 89 -2.58 13.02 12.13
C ALA A 89 -3.26 12.60 10.80
N ALA A 90 -2.48 12.07 9.85
CA ALA A 90 -2.98 11.56 8.58
C ALA A 90 -3.96 10.38 8.74
N ASP A 91 -3.78 9.53 9.76
CA ASP A 91 -4.71 8.41 10.01
C ASP A 91 -6.08 8.92 10.48
N HIS A 92 -6.09 9.96 11.30
CA HIS A 92 -7.33 10.64 11.70
C HIS A 92 -7.98 11.40 10.53
N LEU A 93 -7.19 12.00 9.64
CA LEU A 93 -7.68 12.60 8.40
C LEU A 93 -8.40 11.55 7.54
N ASN A 94 -7.77 10.39 7.32
CA ASN A 94 -8.32 9.31 6.50
C ASN A 94 -9.62 8.76 7.07
N LEU A 95 -9.69 8.56 8.39
CA LEU A 95 -10.94 8.18 9.04
C LEU A 95 -12.02 9.25 8.84
N GLY A 96 -11.65 10.53 9.00
CA GLY A 96 -12.55 11.66 8.77
C GLY A 96 -13.14 11.68 7.37
N LEU A 97 -12.32 11.47 6.35
CA LEU A 97 -12.73 11.36 4.95
C LEU A 97 -13.71 10.19 4.74
N ALA A 98 -13.38 9.00 5.25
CA ALA A 98 -14.25 7.82 5.12
C ALA A 98 -15.61 8.05 5.81
N LEU A 99 -15.62 8.65 7.00
CA LEU A 99 -16.84 9.01 7.72
C LEU A 99 -17.66 10.07 6.98
N MET A 100 -17.02 11.05 6.34
CA MET A 100 -17.73 12.04 5.51
C MET A 100 -18.46 11.38 4.34
N GLN A 101 -17.82 10.42 3.67
CA GLN A 101 -18.46 9.72 2.55
C GLN A 101 -19.56 8.75 3.01
N ALA A 102 -19.41 8.16 4.19
CA ALA A 102 -20.48 7.42 4.87
C ALA A 102 -21.60 8.31 5.44
N ASN A 103 -21.52 9.64 5.27
CA ASN A 103 -22.45 10.62 5.81
C ASN A 103 -22.56 10.62 7.36
N GLU A 104 -21.51 10.18 8.04
CA GLU A 104 -21.38 10.19 9.50
C GLU A 104 -20.69 11.48 9.98
N LEU A 105 -21.31 12.64 9.70
CA LEU A 105 -20.69 13.97 9.80
C LEU A 105 -20.18 14.32 11.20
N ASP A 106 -20.93 14.00 12.27
CA ASP A 106 -20.50 14.27 13.65
C ASP A 106 -19.19 13.53 14.02
N LYS A 107 -19.08 12.26 13.59
CA LYS A 107 -17.87 11.47 13.82
C LYS A 107 -16.73 11.97 12.96
N ALA A 108 -17.01 12.37 11.72
CA ALA A 108 -16.02 12.97 10.83
C ALA A 108 -15.47 14.27 11.43
N LEU A 109 -16.31 15.12 12.02
CA LEU A 109 -15.89 16.34 12.71
C LEU A 109 -14.87 16.03 13.81
N GLY A 110 -15.15 15.02 14.64
CA GLY A 110 -14.24 14.57 15.69
C GLY A 110 -12.89 14.10 15.14
N ALA A 111 -12.91 13.26 14.10
CA ALA A 111 -11.69 12.74 13.47
C ALA A 111 -10.85 13.85 12.82
N LEU A 112 -11.46 14.73 12.02
CA LEU A 112 -10.76 15.83 11.34
C LEU A 112 -10.24 16.89 12.31
N THR A 113 -10.99 17.20 13.37
CA THR A 113 -10.53 18.11 14.43
C THR A 113 -9.33 17.51 15.16
N THR A 114 -9.35 16.20 15.43
CA THR A 114 -8.22 15.49 16.03
C THR A 114 -6.99 15.54 15.12
N ALA A 115 -7.16 15.28 13.81
CA ALA A 115 -6.08 15.38 12.83
C ALA A 115 -5.42 16.76 12.85
N LYS A 116 -6.23 17.84 12.82
CA LYS A 116 -5.74 19.22 12.90
C LYS A 116 -5.04 19.55 14.23
N GLN A 117 -5.52 19.03 15.35
CA GLN A 117 -4.88 19.23 16.65
C GLN A 117 -3.53 18.52 16.74
N MET A 118 -3.42 17.31 16.16
CA MET A 118 -2.18 16.54 16.14
C MET A 118 -1.13 17.16 15.21
N ASP A 119 -1.54 17.67 14.06
CA ASP A 119 -0.67 18.39 13.14
C ASP A 119 -1.37 19.63 12.55
N PRO A 120 -1.18 20.81 13.16
CA PRO A 120 -1.74 22.07 12.65
C PRO A 120 -1.21 22.49 11.27
N LYS A 121 -0.13 21.88 10.78
CA LYS A 121 0.42 22.15 9.43
C LYS A 121 -0.17 21.25 8.36
N LEU A 122 -0.97 20.25 8.74
CA LEU A 122 -1.67 19.37 7.81
C LEU A 122 -2.83 20.12 7.14
N VAL A 123 -2.53 20.86 6.06
CA VAL A 123 -3.49 21.70 5.32
C VAL A 123 -4.73 20.91 4.87
N ALA A 124 -4.55 19.63 4.55
CA ALA A 124 -5.66 18.74 4.17
C ALA A 124 -6.75 18.65 5.25
N ALA A 125 -6.40 18.76 6.54
CA ALA A 125 -7.39 18.76 7.62
C ALA A 125 -8.25 20.03 7.60
N ASP A 126 -7.66 21.21 7.36
CA ASP A 126 -8.41 22.46 7.23
C ASP A 126 -9.33 22.45 6.00
N TYR A 127 -8.84 21.94 4.86
CA TYR A 127 -9.65 21.81 3.66
C TYR A 127 -10.90 20.95 3.90
N ASN A 128 -10.71 19.76 4.46
CA ASN A 128 -11.82 18.83 4.68
C ASN A 128 -12.77 19.29 5.79
N LEU A 129 -12.28 19.99 6.82
CA LEU A 129 -13.16 20.70 7.77
C LEU A 129 -14.00 21.76 7.06
N GLY A 130 -13.42 22.50 6.11
CA GLY A 130 -14.15 23.46 5.28
C GLY A 130 -15.30 22.81 4.50
N ILE A 131 -15.04 21.68 3.86
CA ILE A 131 -16.06 20.89 3.15
C ILE A 131 -17.12 20.36 4.12
N LEU A 132 -16.70 19.81 5.27
CA LEU A 132 -17.61 19.28 6.29
C LEU A 132 -18.54 20.39 6.81
N PHE A 133 -18.01 21.55 7.19
CA PHE A 133 -18.82 22.68 7.64
C PHE A 133 -19.76 23.19 6.56
N LYS A 134 -19.35 23.17 5.28
CA LYS A 134 -20.24 23.48 4.16
C LYS A 134 -21.41 22.49 4.09
N ARG A 135 -21.16 21.18 4.25
CA ARG A 135 -22.21 20.13 4.28
C ARG A 135 -23.15 20.30 5.49
N GLU A 136 -22.63 20.72 6.63
CA GLU A 136 -23.40 21.06 7.85
C GLU A 136 -24.08 22.46 7.78
N LEU A 137 -23.94 23.18 6.65
CA LEU A 137 -24.47 24.55 6.46
C LEU A 137 -23.87 25.60 7.41
N ARG A 138 -22.73 25.29 8.04
CA ARG A 138 -21.97 26.17 8.92
C ARG A 138 -21.01 27.05 8.11
N TYR A 139 -21.58 27.88 7.26
CA TYR A 139 -20.83 28.65 6.27
C TYR A 139 -19.73 29.56 6.83
N PRO A 140 -19.89 30.24 7.99
CA PRO A 140 -18.80 31.04 8.56
C PRO A 140 -17.57 30.19 8.93
N ASP A 141 -17.79 29.00 9.48
CA ASP A 141 -16.71 28.07 9.83
C ASP A 141 -16.04 27.50 8.57
N ALA A 142 -16.85 27.18 7.55
CA ALA A 142 -16.38 26.71 6.25
C ALA A 142 -15.49 27.77 5.57
N GLU A 143 -15.95 29.02 5.54
CA GLU A 143 -15.20 30.15 4.98
C GLU A 143 -13.85 30.33 5.70
N ALA A 144 -13.85 30.32 7.03
CA ALA A 144 -12.63 30.48 7.81
C ALA A 144 -11.63 29.33 7.57
N ALA A 145 -12.11 28.10 7.40
CA ALA A 145 -11.28 26.95 7.10
C ALA A 145 -10.68 26.99 5.69
N LEU A 146 -11.49 27.30 4.67
CA LEU A 146 -11.03 27.40 3.29
C LEU A 146 -10.06 28.57 3.08
N LYS A 147 -10.25 29.70 3.77
CA LYS A 147 -9.29 30.82 3.74
C LYS A 147 -7.90 30.42 4.27
N ARG A 148 -7.81 29.62 5.33
CA ARG A 148 -6.52 29.09 5.81
C ARG A 148 -5.82 28.20 4.79
N VAL A 149 -6.59 27.42 4.02
CA VAL A 149 -6.02 26.62 2.92
C VAL A 149 -5.42 27.53 1.86
N ILE A 150 -6.15 28.57 1.45
CA ILE A 150 -5.71 29.55 0.44
C ILE A 150 -4.50 30.38 0.92
N GLU A 151 -4.41 30.69 2.22
CA GLU A 151 -3.24 31.36 2.81
C GLU A 151 -1.95 30.53 2.66
N VAL A 152 -2.05 29.21 2.75
CA VAL A 152 -0.90 28.30 2.57
C VAL A 152 -0.69 27.97 1.08
N ASP A 153 -1.77 27.88 0.32
CA ASP A 153 -1.79 27.41 -1.05
C ASP A 153 -2.77 28.21 -1.91
N ALA A 154 -2.30 29.39 -2.30
CA ALA A 154 -3.10 30.36 -3.04
C ALA A 154 -3.53 29.87 -4.44
N ASN A 155 -2.91 28.80 -4.97
CA ASN A 155 -3.17 28.30 -6.31
C ASN A 155 -3.98 26.99 -6.33
N GLU A 156 -4.67 26.64 -5.23
CA GLU A 156 -5.52 25.46 -5.18
C GLU A 156 -6.93 25.75 -5.74
N PRO A 157 -7.29 25.26 -6.94
CA PRO A 157 -8.57 25.60 -7.57
C PRO A 157 -9.78 25.08 -6.80
N ALA A 158 -9.67 23.93 -6.13
CA ALA A 158 -10.77 23.35 -5.37
C ALA A 158 -11.12 24.18 -4.13
N ALA A 159 -10.12 24.77 -3.47
CA ALA A 159 -10.32 25.63 -2.30
C ALA A 159 -11.04 26.92 -2.67
N TRP A 160 -10.61 27.56 -3.77
CA TRP A 160 -11.27 28.76 -4.30
C TRP A 160 -12.68 28.48 -4.80
N PHE A 161 -12.89 27.39 -5.54
CA PHE A 161 -14.21 26.97 -5.98
C PHE A 161 -15.16 26.77 -4.79
N ASN A 162 -14.74 25.98 -3.80
CA ASN A 162 -15.56 25.73 -2.62
C ASN A 162 -15.80 27.01 -1.79
N LEU A 163 -14.82 27.92 -1.70
CA LEU A 163 -15.01 29.22 -1.05
C LEU A 163 -16.08 30.05 -1.78
N GLY A 164 -16.05 30.07 -3.12
CA GLY A 164 -17.06 30.73 -3.94
C GLY A 164 -18.47 30.16 -3.71
N THR A 165 -18.61 28.83 -3.59
CA THR A 165 -19.90 28.21 -3.25
C THR A 165 -20.40 28.58 -1.86
N VAL A 166 -19.50 28.68 -0.87
CA VAL A 166 -19.81 29.11 0.50
C VAL A 166 -20.26 30.56 0.52
N HIS A 167 -19.55 31.46 -0.16
CA HIS A 167 -19.94 32.87 -0.29
C HIS A 167 -21.29 33.04 -0.97
N PHE A 168 -21.54 32.26 -2.04
CA PHE A 168 -22.83 32.27 -2.73
C PHE A 168 -23.98 31.87 -1.80
N ALA A 169 -23.78 30.83 -0.98
CA ALA A 169 -24.77 30.38 0.00
C ALA A 169 -25.01 31.44 1.10
N GLN A 170 -23.97 32.17 1.50
CA GLN A 170 -24.06 33.32 2.40
C GLN A 170 -24.66 34.59 1.76
N ARG A 171 -25.00 34.57 0.46
CA ARG A 171 -25.44 35.72 -0.34
C ARG A 171 -24.39 36.83 -0.51
N LYS A 172 -23.11 36.52 -0.29
CA LYS A 172 -21.98 37.40 -0.60
C LYS A 172 -21.63 37.27 -2.08
N LEU A 173 -22.50 37.83 -2.93
CA LEU A 173 -22.47 37.55 -4.37
C LEU A 173 -21.22 38.08 -5.08
N GLU A 174 -20.68 39.23 -4.67
CA GLU A 174 -19.43 39.75 -5.26
C GLU A 174 -18.24 38.88 -4.84
N ASP A 175 -18.10 38.55 -3.54
CA ASP A 175 -17.04 37.65 -3.06
C ASP A 175 -17.10 36.27 -3.76
N ALA A 176 -18.32 35.75 -3.97
CA ALA A 176 -18.53 34.51 -4.71
C ALA A 176 -18.09 34.62 -6.17
N LEU A 177 -18.38 35.74 -6.82
CA LEU A 177 -17.97 35.98 -8.21
C LEU A 177 -16.43 36.07 -8.30
N ASP A 178 -15.80 36.78 -7.36
CA ASP A 178 -14.35 36.95 -7.32
C ASP A 178 -13.64 35.60 -7.13
N ALA A 179 -14.11 34.76 -6.20
CA ALA A 179 -13.54 33.44 -5.96
C ALA A 179 -13.65 32.52 -7.19
N HIS A 180 -14.81 32.47 -7.86
CA HIS A 180 -14.96 31.66 -9.08
C HIS A 180 -14.17 32.23 -10.26
N ARG A 181 -14.07 33.56 -10.39
CA ARG A 181 -13.21 34.21 -11.40
C ARG A 181 -11.76 33.86 -11.19
N HIS A 182 -11.30 33.82 -9.95
CA HIS A 182 -9.94 33.43 -9.65
C HIS A 182 -9.61 32.01 -10.17
N VAL A 183 -10.53 31.05 -10.03
CA VAL A 183 -10.37 29.70 -10.62
C VAL A 183 -10.32 29.76 -12.15
N VAL A 184 -11.12 30.62 -12.79
CA VAL A 184 -11.10 30.80 -14.25
C VAL A 184 -9.78 31.44 -14.71
N GLU A 185 -9.24 32.39 -13.96
CA GLU A 185 -7.95 33.03 -14.23
C GLU A 185 -6.77 32.07 -14.09
N MET A 186 -6.86 31.06 -13.21
CA MET A 186 -5.85 29.99 -13.13
C MET A 186 -5.74 29.17 -14.42
N GLY A 187 -6.80 29.17 -15.24
CA GLY A 187 -6.84 28.51 -16.53
C GLY A 187 -7.26 27.04 -16.48
N PHE A 188 -7.72 26.53 -17.63
CA PHE A 188 -8.31 25.20 -17.78
C PHE A 188 -7.39 24.06 -17.34
N GLY A 189 -6.09 24.15 -17.62
CA GLY A 189 -5.12 23.09 -17.31
C GLY A 189 -4.87 22.85 -15.83
N ARG A 190 -5.22 23.80 -14.94
CA ARG A 190 -4.94 23.71 -13.51
C ARG A 190 -6.00 22.99 -12.71
N GLY A 191 -7.17 22.76 -13.29
CA GLY A 191 -8.29 22.09 -12.65
C GLY A 191 -9.51 22.11 -13.55
N GLN A 192 -9.54 21.22 -14.55
CA GLN A 192 -10.54 21.24 -15.63
C GLN A 192 -11.99 21.23 -15.10
N ASN A 193 -12.30 20.36 -14.14
CA ASN A 193 -13.62 20.27 -13.50
C ASN A 193 -14.00 21.57 -12.79
N PHE A 194 -13.10 22.12 -11.97
CA PHE A 194 -13.32 23.36 -11.23
C PHE A 194 -13.44 24.57 -12.14
N TYR A 195 -12.66 24.62 -13.22
CA TYR A 195 -12.72 25.67 -14.22
C TYR A 195 -14.10 25.73 -14.88
N VAL A 196 -14.56 24.60 -15.43
CA VAL A 196 -15.87 24.53 -16.10
C VAL A 196 -17.00 24.83 -15.10
N ALA A 197 -16.94 24.25 -13.90
CA ALA A 197 -17.91 24.54 -12.84
C ALA A 197 -17.92 26.03 -12.46
N SER A 198 -16.75 26.67 -12.34
CA SER A 198 -16.61 28.09 -12.00
C SER A 198 -17.16 29.01 -13.09
N LEU A 199 -17.09 28.63 -14.37
CA LEU A 199 -17.74 29.38 -15.45
C LEU A 199 -19.26 29.44 -15.24
N PHE A 200 -19.88 28.29 -14.95
CA PHE A 200 -21.31 28.21 -14.70
C PHE A 200 -21.72 28.93 -13.40
N HIS A 201 -20.94 28.79 -12.33
CA HIS A 201 -21.20 29.48 -11.07
C HIS A 201 -21.02 31.00 -11.19
N SER A 202 -20.04 31.47 -11.98
CA SER A 202 -19.89 32.89 -12.33
C SER A 202 -21.10 33.40 -13.10
N PHE A 203 -21.58 32.66 -14.11
CA PHE A 203 -22.80 32.98 -14.85
C PHE A 203 -24.02 33.13 -13.92
N THR A 204 -24.30 32.13 -13.09
CA THR A 204 -25.46 32.16 -12.17
C THR A 204 -25.36 33.28 -11.14
N THR A 205 -24.14 33.57 -10.65
CA THR A 205 -23.88 34.70 -9.73
C THR A 205 -24.12 36.05 -10.41
N LEU A 206 -23.62 36.23 -11.64
CA LEU A 206 -23.84 37.45 -12.43
C LEU A 206 -25.32 37.69 -12.77
N VAL A 207 -26.08 36.63 -13.04
CA VAL A 207 -27.55 36.73 -13.21
C VAL A 207 -28.21 37.28 -11.94
N ARG A 208 -27.81 36.79 -10.75
CA ARG A 208 -28.33 37.28 -9.46
C ARG A 208 -27.91 38.72 -9.17
N LEU A 209 -26.71 39.12 -9.60
CA LEU A 209 -26.23 40.50 -9.55
C LEU A 209 -26.85 41.42 -10.62
N LYS A 210 -27.68 40.88 -11.51
CA LYS A 210 -28.31 41.60 -12.64
C LYS A 210 -27.31 42.13 -13.68
N ARG A 211 -26.11 41.55 -13.77
CA ARG A 211 -25.02 41.90 -14.70
C ARG A 211 -25.10 41.05 -15.98
N ARG A 212 -26.16 41.25 -16.77
CA ARG A 212 -26.54 40.36 -17.90
C ARG A 212 -25.46 40.19 -18.96
N ASP A 213 -24.81 41.27 -19.38
CA ASP A 213 -23.82 41.23 -20.46
C ASP A 213 -22.58 40.41 -20.08
N GLU A 214 -22.15 40.51 -18.82
CA GLU A 214 -21.08 39.69 -18.29
C GLU A 214 -21.51 38.23 -18.12
N ALA A 215 -22.74 37.99 -17.64
CA ALA A 215 -23.26 36.64 -17.47
C ALA A 215 -23.24 35.87 -18.81
N GLN A 216 -23.64 36.53 -19.90
CA GLN A 216 -23.67 35.92 -21.24
C GLN A 216 -22.28 35.54 -21.75
N LYS A 217 -21.23 36.29 -21.40
CA LYS A 217 -19.83 35.92 -21.72
C LYS A 217 -19.42 34.62 -21.04
N PHE A 218 -19.73 34.47 -19.75
CA PHE A 218 -19.42 33.26 -18.98
C PHE A 218 -20.24 32.05 -19.45
N LEU A 219 -21.52 32.24 -19.81
CA LEU A 219 -22.35 31.18 -20.36
C LEU A 219 -21.79 30.64 -21.68
N LYS A 220 -21.43 31.53 -22.61
CA LYS A 220 -20.83 31.13 -23.90
C LYS A 220 -19.52 30.38 -23.72
N LEU A 221 -18.68 30.83 -22.78
CA LEU A 221 -17.41 30.16 -22.47
C LEU A 221 -17.66 28.78 -21.84
N HIS A 222 -18.63 28.66 -20.94
CA HIS A 222 -19.04 27.38 -20.36
C HIS A 222 -19.55 26.40 -21.43
N GLU A 223 -20.42 26.84 -22.34
CA GLU A 223 -20.92 26.01 -23.45
C GLU A 223 -19.80 25.49 -24.34
N THR A 224 -18.76 26.30 -24.57
CA THR A 224 -17.59 25.90 -25.37
C THR A 224 -16.72 24.87 -24.64
N MET A 225 -16.63 24.95 -23.31
CA MET A 225 -15.67 24.18 -22.51
C MET A 225 -16.27 22.95 -21.83
N ARG A 226 -17.60 22.89 -21.66
CA ARG A 226 -18.27 21.78 -20.97
C ARG A 226 -18.01 20.43 -21.62
N ASP A 227 -17.98 20.40 -22.95
CA ASP A 227 -17.81 19.16 -23.70
C ASP A 227 -16.32 18.75 -23.81
N ALA A 228 -15.39 19.63 -23.42
CA ALA A 228 -13.96 19.35 -23.34
C ALA A 228 -13.58 18.48 -22.12
N VAL A 229 -14.53 18.22 -21.21
CA VAL A 229 -14.35 17.40 -20.01
C VAL A 229 -15.41 16.28 -20.00
N PRO A 230 -15.13 15.13 -20.63
CA PRO A 230 -16.07 14.01 -20.68
C PRO A 230 -16.46 13.55 -19.26
N GLY A 231 -17.76 13.40 -19.00
CA GLY A 231 -18.25 12.91 -17.71
C GLY A 231 -18.21 13.93 -16.57
N ILE A 232 -18.11 15.23 -16.86
CA ILE A 232 -18.14 16.27 -15.82
C ILE A 232 -19.42 16.20 -14.99
N SER A 233 -19.26 15.84 -13.71
CA SER A 233 -20.34 15.95 -12.73
C SER A 233 -20.30 17.34 -12.12
N LEU A 234 -21.33 18.14 -12.40
CA LEU A 234 -21.58 19.41 -11.69
C LEU A 234 -22.20 19.17 -10.30
N GLN A 235 -22.32 17.92 -9.87
CA GLN A 235 -22.85 17.59 -8.55
C GLN A 235 -21.78 17.77 -7.48
N ASN A 236 -22.20 18.27 -6.31
CA ASN A 236 -21.33 18.67 -5.21
C ASN A 236 -20.29 17.62 -4.76
N PRO A 237 -20.55 16.30 -4.70
CA PRO A 237 -19.56 15.35 -4.19
C PRO A 237 -18.27 15.31 -5.05
N ALA A 238 -18.38 15.45 -6.37
CA ALA A 238 -17.23 15.41 -7.27
C ALA A 238 -16.36 16.67 -7.21
N LEU A 239 -16.97 17.81 -6.86
CA LEU A 239 -16.29 19.12 -6.76
C LEU A 239 -15.84 19.43 -5.33
N GLU A 240 -15.86 18.45 -4.44
CA GLU A 240 -15.37 18.54 -3.07
C GLU A 240 -13.98 17.92 -2.88
N GLY A 241 -13.58 16.98 -3.75
CA GLY A 241 -12.34 16.20 -3.56
C GLY A 241 -11.06 17.02 -3.66
N GLY A 242 -10.89 17.82 -4.71
CA GLY A 242 -9.61 18.54 -4.94
C GLY A 242 -8.38 17.63 -4.78
N LYS A 243 -7.21 18.19 -4.50
CA LYS A 243 -6.05 17.36 -4.13
C LYS A 243 -6.04 16.90 -2.66
N TYR A 244 -6.86 17.53 -1.81
CA TYR A 244 -6.88 17.30 -0.37
C TYR A 244 -7.92 16.26 0.08
N GLY A 245 -8.75 15.74 -0.82
CA GLY A 245 -9.78 14.73 -0.55
C GLY A 245 -9.32 13.29 -0.74
N ALA A 246 -8.05 13.07 -1.08
CA ALA A 246 -7.46 11.74 -1.23
C ALA A 246 -7.01 11.17 0.13
N ILE A 247 -7.10 9.84 0.28
CA ILE A 247 -6.55 9.13 1.44
C ILE A 247 -5.03 9.24 1.45
N LEU A 248 -4.47 9.75 2.54
CA LEU A 248 -3.03 9.90 2.74
C LEU A 248 -2.49 8.71 3.52
N VAL A 249 -1.83 7.77 2.86
CA VAL A 249 -1.14 6.68 3.55
C VAL A 249 0.24 7.18 3.99
N PRO A 250 0.47 7.49 5.29
CA PRO A 250 1.79 7.91 5.73
C PRO A 250 2.78 6.77 5.51
N SER A 251 3.95 7.11 4.97
CA SER A 251 5.05 6.16 4.88
C SER A 251 5.33 5.60 6.27
N SER A 252 5.53 4.28 6.37
CA SER A 252 6.03 3.68 7.61
C SER A 252 7.28 4.46 8.04
N PRO A 253 7.34 4.99 9.28
CA PRO A 253 8.51 5.71 9.72
C PRO A 253 9.72 4.81 9.50
N THR A 254 10.75 5.31 8.81
CA THR A 254 12.03 4.62 8.75
C THR A 254 12.38 4.30 10.19
N THR A 255 12.58 3.02 10.51
CA THR A 255 13.01 2.61 11.84
C THR A 255 14.41 3.19 12.05
N VAL A 256 14.50 4.45 12.45
CA VAL A 256 15.73 5.03 12.96
C VAL A 256 15.86 4.43 14.34
N ALA A 257 16.53 3.28 14.40
CA ALA A 257 17.00 2.73 15.66
C ALA A 257 17.63 3.89 16.44
N THR A 258 17.10 4.19 17.62
CA THR A 258 17.61 5.25 18.48
C THR A 258 19.05 4.86 18.82
N ARG A 259 20.01 5.39 18.06
CA ARG A 259 21.44 5.25 18.33
C ARG A 259 21.73 5.92 19.66
N ARG A 260 21.71 5.13 20.73
CA ARG A 260 22.66 5.32 21.82
C ARG A 260 23.84 4.38 21.59
N SER A 261 25.02 4.96 21.75
CA SER A 261 26.36 4.37 21.63
C SER A 261 26.93 4.33 20.20
N SER A 262 28.19 4.75 20.12
CA SER A 262 29.13 4.74 18.98
C SER A 262 28.63 4.00 17.75
N THR A 263 28.71 4.61 16.55
CA THR A 263 28.63 3.89 15.28
C THR A 263 29.39 2.58 15.37
N GLN A 264 28.66 1.49 15.61
CA GLN A 264 29.23 0.16 15.65
C GLN A 264 29.87 -0.02 14.28
N LYS A 265 31.14 -0.44 14.26
CA LYS A 265 31.83 -0.76 13.02
C LYS A 265 31.08 -1.95 12.41
N VAL A 266 30.17 -1.67 11.47
CA VAL A 266 29.44 -2.70 10.74
C VAL A 266 30.43 -3.29 9.74
N ALA A 267 30.65 -4.59 9.86
CA ALA A 267 31.43 -5.35 8.89
C ALA A 267 30.52 -6.41 8.28
N PHE A 268 30.58 -6.58 6.97
CA PHE A 268 30.01 -7.74 6.31
C PHE A 268 30.92 -8.93 6.62
N VAL A 269 30.33 -10.03 7.09
CA VAL A 269 31.02 -11.29 7.33
C VAL A 269 30.31 -12.32 6.47
N ASP A 270 31.08 -13.05 5.67
CA ASP A 270 30.54 -14.19 4.95
C ASP A 270 30.17 -15.29 5.95
N ILE A 271 28.89 -15.65 5.97
CA ILE A 271 28.33 -16.68 6.84
C ILE A 271 27.64 -17.79 6.02
N THR A 272 27.90 -17.83 4.71
CA THR A 272 27.23 -18.70 3.74
C THR A 272 27.34 -20.17 4.14
N GLU A 273 28.56 -20.63 4.46
CA GLU A 273 28.82 -21.99 4.95
C GLU A 273 28.13 -22.26 6.29
N ARG A 274 28.13 -21.27 7.19
CA ARG A 274 27.48 -21.39 8.51
C ARG A 274 25.97 -21.56 8.38
N LEU A 275 25.36 -20.98 7.34
CA LEU A 275 23.94 -21.13 7.04
C LEU A 275 23.61 -22.45 6.31
N GLY A 276 24.62 -23.27 6.00
CA GLY A 276 24.45 -24.49 5.20
C GLY A 276 24.13 -24.22 3.73
N LEU A 277 24.31 -22.98 3.26
CA LEU A 277 24.08 -22.57 1.88
C LEU A 277 25.36 -22.82 1.07
N ALA A 278 25.86 -24.06 1.03
CA ALA A 278 27.04 -24.35 0.22
C ALA A 278 26.74 -24.07 -1.26
N SER A 279 27.70 -23.48 -1.97
CA SER A 279 27.64 -23.27 -3.42
C SER A 279 27.41 -24.61 -4.11
N THR A 280 26.22 -24.82 -4.65
CA THR A 280 25.99 -25.90 -5.61
C THR A 280 26.91 -25.67 -6.80
N PRO A 281 27.77 -26.62 -7.18
CA PRO A 281 28.59 -26.51 -8.37
C PRO A 281 27.64 -26.51 -9.58
N GLY A 282 27.28 -25.33 -10.06
CA GLY A 282 26.10 -25.16 -10.91
C GLY A 282 26.17 -23.95 -11.83
N ALA A 283 27.37 -23.55 -12.21
CA ALA A 283 27.60 -22.85 -13.46
C ALA A 283 29.04 -23.15 -13.84
N SER A 284 29.26 -24.15 -14.70
CA SER A 284 30.44 -24.12 -15.56
C SER A 284 30.53 -22.70 -16.10
N SER A 285 31.65 -22.02 -15.89
CA SER A 285 31.89 -20.68 -16.43
C SER A 285 31.64 -20.74 -17.93
N VAL A 286 30.45 -20.34 -18.37
CA VAL A 286 30.17 -20.21 -19.78
C VAL A 286 31.09 -19.11 -20.24
N SER A 287 32.08 -19.44 -21.05
CA SER A 287 33.06 -18.46 -21.51
C SER A 287 32.30 -17.38 -22.26
N ASN A 288 32.55 -16.10 -21.95
CA ASN A 288 31.99 -14.97 -22.69
C ASN A 288 32.25 -15.07 -24.20
N ASP A 289 33.25 -15.86 -24.63
CA ASP A 289 33.53 -16.20 -26.03
C ASP A 289 32.30 -16.74 -26.77
N ALA A 290 31.36 -17.42 -26.08
CA ALA A 290 30.14 -17.94 -26.70
C ALA A 290 29.15 -16.85 -27.14
N ALA A 291 29.30 -15.63 -26.62
CA ALA A 291 28.49 -14.48 -26.97
C ALA A 291 29.00 -13.73 -28.21
N HIS A 292 30.15 -14.10 -28.75
CA HIS A 292 30.82 -13.36 -29.82
C HIS A 292 31.12 -14.28 -31.00
N GLY A 293 31.03 -13.75 -32.21
CA GLY A 293 31.36 -14.54 -33.39
C GLY A 293 30.42 -15.73 -33.62
N ILE A 294 29.14 -15.60 -33.26
CA ILE A 294 28.13 -16.65 -33.44
C ILE A 294 27.82 -16.73 -34.93
N LYS A 295 28.07 -17.90 -35.54
CA LYS A 295 27.68 -18.14 -36.93
C LYS A 295 26.19 -18.38 -37.00
N SER A 296 25.52 -17.76 -37.97
CA SER A 296 24.08 -17.95 -38.18
C SER A 296 23.70 -19.43 -38.41
N SER A 297 24.57 -20.22 -39.06
CA SER A 297 24.37 -21.67 -39.26
C SER A 297 24.37 -22.50 -37.98
N ASP A 298 24.99 -21.99 -36.92
CA ASP A 298 25.19 -22.70 -35.65
C ASP A 298 24.16 -22.27 -34.61
N TYR A 299 23.35 -21.25 -34.93
CA TYR A 299 22.34 -20.69 -34.04
C TYR A 299 21.06 -21.53 -34.04
N SER A 300 20.54 -21.78 -32.84
CA SER A 300 19.19 -22.28 -32.59
C SER A 300 18.69 -21.74 -31.24
N ILE A 301 17.40 -21.92 -30.94
CA ILE A 301 16.89 -21.56 -29.62
C ILE A 301 17.55 -22.38 -28.50
N GLU A 302 17.88 -23.65 -28.76
CA GLU A 302 18.63 -24.50 -27.85
C GLU A 302 20.08 -24.01 -27.67
N PHE A 303 20.72 -23.54 -28.75
CA PHE A 303 22.03 -22.87 -28.64
C PHE A 303 21.92 -21.66 -27.73
N ALA A 304 20.91 -20.80 -27.92
CA ALA A 304 20.72 -19.62 -27.10
C ALA A 304 20.48 -19.96 -25.62
N ARG A 305 19.62 -20.95 -25.33
CA ARG A 305 19.37 -21.45 -23.98
C ARG A 305 20.61 -22.02 -23.30
N LYS A 306 21.45 -22.71 -24.06
CA LYS A 306 22.63 -23.39 -23.52
C LYS A 306 23.83 -22.45 -23.34
N ASN A 307 23.97 -21.46 -24.21
CA ASN A 307 25.20 -20.66 -24.31
C ASN A 307 25.02 -19.16 -24.03
N LEU A 308 23.82 -18.60 -24.23
CA LEU A 308 23.57 -17.17 -24.10
C LEU A 308 22.78 -16.83 -22.83
N VAL A 309 21.71 -17.56 -22.52
CA VAL A 309 20.91 -17.35 -21.29
C VAL A 309 21.73 -17.51 -20.01
N PRO A 310 22.67 -18.48 -19.90
CA PRO A 310 23.52 -18.60 -18.72
C PRO A 310 24.43 -17.39 -18.43
N LEU A 311 24.68 -16.51 -19.41
CA LEU A 311 25.50 -15.31 -19.23
C LEU A 311 24.87 -14.29 -18.28
N PHE A 312 23.56 -14.40 -18.02
CA PHE A 312 22.87 -13.58 -17.01
C PHE A 312 23.23 -14.00 -15.57
N GLY A 313 23.80 -15.19 -15.39
CA GLY A 313 24.16 -15.73 -14.08
C GLY A 313 22.93 -16.09 -13.23
N PRO A 314 23.17 -16.47 -11.97
CA PRO A 314 22.10 -16.71 -11.01
C PRO A 314 21.51 -15.40 -10.47
N SER A 315 20.26 -15.46 -10.02
CA SER A 315 19.58 -14.35 -9.34
C SER A 315 18.85 -14.87 -8.10
N LEU A 316 18.39 -13.96 -7.25
CA LEU A 316 17.71 -14.29 -5.99
C LEU A 316 16.42 -13.48 -5.85
N ALA A 317 15.40 -14.11 -5.30
CA ALA A 317 14.22 -13.44 -4.77
C ALA A 317 14.06 -13.80 -3.29
N LEU A 318 13.73 -12.81 -2.47
CA LEU A 318 13.42 -12.99 -1.05
C LEU A 318 11.92 -12.79 -0.84
N GLY A 319 11.30 -13.65 -0.06
CA GLY A 319 9.89 -13.57 0.27
C GLY A 319 9.54 -14.50 1.43
N ASP A 320 8.53 -14.15 2.21
CA ASP A 320 7.96 -15.01 3.26
C ASP A 320 6.78 -15.75 2.63
N PHE A 321 7.03 -16.91 2.01
CA PHE A 321 6.00 -17.58 1.20
C PHE A 321 5.00 -18.37 2.06
N ASN A 322 5.40 -18.76 3.27
CA ASN A 322 4.59 -19.53 4.20
C ASN A 322 3.94 -18.66 5.31
N ASN A 323 4.19 -17.34 5.30
CA ASN A 323 3.71 -16.36 6.28
C ASN A 323 4.16 -16.63 7.72
N ASP A 324 5.30 -17.28 7.93
CA ASP A 324 5.85 -17.55 9.27
C ASP A 324 6.63 -16.36 9.86
N GLY A 325 6.84 -15.30 9.07
CA GLY A 325 7.56 -14.09 9.44
C GLY A 325 9.07 -14.18 9.23
N LEU A 326 9.57 -15.26 8.62
CA LEU A 326 10.96 -15.46 8.25
C LEU A 326 11.10 -15.35 6.71
N PRO A 327 12.06 -14.57 6.19
CA PRO A 327 12.26 -14.48 4.76
C PRO A 327 12.92 -15.77 4.25
N ASP A 328 12.30 -16.37 3.23
CA ASP A 328 12.78 -17.49 2.44
C ASP A 328 13.57 -17.01 1.22
N ILE A 329 14.32 -17.92 0.59
CA ILE A 329 15.15 -17.62 -0.57
C ILE A 329 14.68 -18.45 -1.77
N TYR A 330 14.34 -17.78 -2.86
CA TYR A 330 14.20 -18.42 -4.16
C TYR A 330 15.45 -18.14 -5.02
N VAL A 331 16.19 -19.18 -5.34
CA VAL A 331 17.38 -19.15 -6.19
C VAL A 331 16.96 -19.36 -7.64
N VAL A 332 17.25 -18.37 -8.47
CA VAL A 332 16.99 -18.39 -9.90
C VAL A 332 18.25 -18.86 -10.62
N ASN A 333 18.10 -19.82 -11.52
CA ASN A 333 19.19 -20.42 -12.26
C ASN A 333 18.95 -20.34 -13.77
N SER A 334 19.87 -19.66 -14.45
CA SER A 334 19.83 -19.49 -15.90
C SER A 334 20.33 -20.72 -16.67
N ALA A 335 21.04 -21.62 -16.01
CA ALA A 335 21.61 -22.84 -16.60
C ALA A 335 20.92 -24.15 -16.16
N GLY A 336 19.89 -24.08 -15.31
CA GLY A 336 19.23 -25.27 -14.78
C GLY A 336 18.02 -24.94 -13.90
N ALA A 337 17.58 -25.89 -13.09
CA ALA A 337 16.42 -25.73 -12.21
C ALA A 337 16.65 -24.65 -11.13
N ASN A 338 15.58 -23.92 -10.81
CA ASN A 338 15.52 -22.98 -9.70
C ASN A 338 15.36 -23.73 -8.38
N ARG A 339 15.54 -23.05 -7.24
CA ARG A 339 15.40 -23.66 -5.91
C ARG A 339 14.64 -22.76 -4.94
N LEU A 340 13.71 -23.31 -4.16
CA LEU A 340 13.06 -22.63 -3.04
C LEU A 340 13.62 -23.16 -1.72
N LEU A 341 14.23 -22.28 -0.94
CA LEU A 341 14.89 -22.56 0.32
C LEU A 341 14.11 -21.88 1.45
N GLU A 342 13.43 -22.68 2.26
CA GLU A 342 12.64 -22.23 3.41
C GLU A 342 13.56 -21.95 4.61
N ASN A 343 13.40 -20.79 5.22
CA ASN A 343 14.18 -20.39 6.39
C ASN A 343 13.60 -21.01 7.66
N LYS A 344 14.39 -21.81 8.36
CA LYS A 344 13.94 -22.48 9.60
C LYS A 344 14.11 -21.63 10.87
N GLY A 345 14.67 -20.43 10.75
CA GLY A 345 14.86 -19.49 11.86
C GLY A 345 15.99 -19.87 12.83
N ASP A 346 16.57 -21.06 12.68
CA ASP A 346 17.71 -21.56 13.46
C ASP A 346 19.06 -21.39 12.73
N GLY A 347 19.06 -20.56 11.67
CA GLY A 347 20.22 -20.35 10.82
C GLY A 347 20.42 -21.47 9.79
N LYS A 348 19.39 -22.27 9.50
CA LYS A 348 19.39 -23.27 8.43
C LYS A 348 18.27 -23.02 7.44
N PHE A 349 18.46 -23.56 6.25
CA PHE A 349 17.45 -23.58 5.19
C PHE A 349 17.09 -25.00 4.80
N ALA A 350 15.80 -25.23 4.50
CA ALA A 350 15.31 -26.49 3.94
C ALA A 350 14.95 -26.30 2.46
N ASP A 351 15.39 -27.21 1.60
CA ASP A 351 15.01 -27.20 0.18
C ASP A 351 13.60 -27.76 0.01
N LEU A 352 12.66 -26.89 -0.36
CA LEU A 352 11.26 -27.25 -0.62
C LEU A 352 10.89 -27.22 -2.10
N THR A 353 11.87 -27.08 -3.00
CA THR A 353 11.63 -26.84 -4.43
C THR A 353 10.64 -27.82 -5.07
N GLU A 354 10.86 -29.12 -4.88
CA GLU A 354 10.01 -30.18 -5.45
C GLU A 354 8.63 -30.21 -4.79
N LYS A 355 8.59 -30.07 -3.46
CA LYS A 355 7.32 -30.06 -2.70
C LYS A 355 6.46 -28.86 -3.09
N ALA A 356 7.08 -27.72 -3.34
CA ALA A 356 6.42 -26.47 -3.69
C ALA A 356 6.07 -26.39 -5.19
N GLY A 357 6.66 -27.22 -6.05
CA GLY A 357 6.37 -27.27 -7.49
C GLY A 357 6.98 -26.13 -8.31
N VAL A 358 8.08 -25.53 -7.83
CA VAL A 358 8.64 -24.26 -8.37
C VAL A 358 10.04 -24.40 -8.97
N ALA A 359 10.48 -25.61 -9.31
CA ALA A 359 11.79 -25.83 -9.95
C ALA A 359 11.89 -25.14 -11.33
N GLY A 360 10.82 -25.24 -12.13
CA GLY A 360 10.79 -24.78 -13.52
C GLY A 360 11.73 -25.56 -14.45
N PRO A 361 11.67 -25.32 -15.78
CA PRO A 361 12.51 -26.00 -16.77
C PRO A 361 13.95 -25.44 -16.85
N GLY A 362 14.25 -24.39 -16.09
CA GLY A 362 15.49 -23.61 -16.17
C GLY A 362 15.43 -22.47 -17.18
N GLY A 363 16.58 -21.86 -17.50
CA GLY A 363 16.62 -20.67 -18.36
C GLY A 363 15.98 -19.42 -17.74
N SER A 364 15.86 -19.41 -16.40
CA SER A 364 15.30 -18.30 -15.64
C SER A 364 16.38 -17.26 -15.35
N VAL A 365 16.00 -15.97 -15.34
CA VAL A 365 16.92 -14.83 -15.19
C VAL A 365 16.59 -14.01 -13.94
N SER A 366 15.31 -13.83 -13.63
CA SER A 366 14.88 -13.10 -12.44
C SER A 366 13.60 -13.70 -11.89
N ALA A 367 13.34 -13.46 -10.61
CA ALA A 367 12.05 -13.75 -10.01
C ALA A 367 11.66 -12.65 -9.01
N VAL A 368 10.38 -12.61 -8.65
CA VAL A 368 9.86 -11.72 -7.61
C VAL A 368 8.65 -12.36 -6.92
N PHE A 369 8.59 -12.21 -5.60
CA PHE A 369 7.41 -12.56 -4.81
C PHE A 369 6.45 -11.38 -4.71
N ALA A 370 5.16 -11.61 -4.93
CA ALA A 370 4.12 -10.60 -4.81
C ALA A 370 2.74 -11.21 -4.53
N ASP A 371 1.96 -10.57 -3.64
CA ASP A 371 0.54 -10.90 -3.41
C ASP A 371 -0.34 -10.11 -4.39
N TYR A 372 -0.24 -10.44 -5.68
CA TYR A 372 -0.87 -9.67 -6.76
C TYR A 372 -2.40 -9.68 -6.73
N ASN A 373 -3.00 -10.67 -6.08
CA ASN A 373 -4.45 -10.87 -6.00
C ASN A 373 -5.02 -10.57 -4.61
N ASN A 374 -4.24 -9.96 -3.71
CA ASN A 374 -4.63 -9.61 -2.34
C ASN A 374 -5.15 -10.81 -1.52
N SER A 375 -4.64 -12.02 -1.78
CA SER A 375 -5.00 -13.25 -1.07
C SER A 375 -4.40 -13.32 0.34
N GLY A 376 -3.36 -12.53 0.60
CA GLY A 376 -2.51 -12.65 1.77
C GLY A 376 -1.35 -13.64 1.61
N HIS A 377 -1.19 -14.26 0.43
CA HIS A 377 -0.14 -15.23 0.14
C HIS A 377 0.67 -14.80 -1.08
N ALA A 378 1.96 -14.50 -0.87
CA ALA A 378 2.82 -14.04 -1.95
C ALA A 378 3.02 -15.15 -3.00
N SER A 379 2.61 -14.85 -4.23
CA SER A 379 2.84 -15.68 -5.42
C SER A 379 4.20 -15.36 -6.04
N LEU A 380 4.70 -16.23 -6.90
CA LEU A 380 6.04 -16.13 -7.47
C LEU A 380 5.96 -15.93 -8.99
N PHE A 381 6.54 -14.82 -9.46
CA PHE A 381 6.70 -14.55 -10.88
C PHE A 381 8.15 -14.83 -11.27
N VAL A 382 8.36 -15.80 -12.17
CA VAL A 382 9.68 -16.18 -12.69
C VAL A 382 9.76 -15.74 -14.14
N VAL A 383 10.84 -15.05 -14.50
CA VAL A 383 11.07 -14.57 -15.87
C VAL A 383 12.40 -15.06 -16.42
N GLY A 384 12.48 -15.21 -17.74
CA GLY A 384 13.69 -15.64 -18.42
C GLY A 384 13.46 -15.92 -19.89
N ALA A 385 14.06 -16.99 -20.39
CA ALA A 385 13.98 -17.39 -21.80
C ALA A 385 12.57 -17.76 -22.28
N ASP A 386 11.63 -18.01 -21.36
CA ASP A 386 10.25 -18.42 -21.62
C ASP A 386 9.22 -17.30 -21.41
N GLY A 387 9.67 -16.04 -21.35
CA GLY A 387 8.80 -14.93 -20.99
C GLY A 387 8.60 -14.85 -19.48
N VAL A 388 7.36 -15.03 -19.05
CA VAL A 388 6.95 -15.03 -17.63
C VAL A 388 6.22 -16.33 -17.30
N THR A 389 6.50 -16.88 -16.13
CA THR A 389 5.75 -17.97 -15.49
C THR A 389 5.27 -17.51 -14.12
N LEU A 390 3.96 -17.55 -13.91
CA LEU A 390 3.32 -17.26 -12.62
C LEU A 390 3.03 -18.57 -11.89
N TYR A 391 3.64 -18.72 -10.73
CA TYR A 391 3.32 -19.72 -9.72
C TYR A 391 2.46 -19.04 -8.65
N ARG A 392 1.15 -19.30 -8.63
CA ARG A 392 0.24 -18.80 -7.59
C ARG A 392 0.40 -19.63 -6.32
N ASN A 393 0.66 -18.97 -5.20
CA ASN A 393 0.73 -19.60 -3.90
C ASN A 393 -0.67 -20.03 -3.44
N ASP A 394 -0.83 -21.29 -3.03
CA ASP A 394 -2.10 -21.84 -2.57
C ASP A 394 -2.42 -21.57 -1.09
N GLY A 395 -1.44 -21.07 -0.34
CA GLY A 395 -1.53 -20.81 1.11
C GLY A 395 -1.26 -22.02 1.99
N GLU A 396 -1.05 -23.20 1.41
CA GLU A 396 -0.70 -24.46 2.10
C GLU A 396 0.77 -24.85 1.89
N GLY A 397 1.54 -23.97 1.24
CA GLY A 397 2.97 -24.12 1.02
C GLY A 397 3.33 -24.78 -0.32
N ALA A 398 2.36 -24.91 -1.24
CA ALA A 398 2.62 -25.28 -2.62
C ALA A 398 2.19 -24.16 -3.58
N PHE A 399 2.64 -24.30 -4.83
CA PHE A 399 2.31 -23.36 -5.88
C PHE A 399 1.65 -24.06 -7.06
N VAL A 400 0.72 -23.36 -7.68
CA VAL A 400 0.05 -23.78 -8.91
C VAL A 400 0.44 -22.83 -10.02
N GLU A 401 0.94 -23.38 -11.12
CA GLU A 401 1.23 -22.59 -12.32
C GLU A 401 -0.10 -22.08 -12.93
N GLU A 402 -0.27 -20.75 -13.01
CA GLU A 402 -1.52 -20.11 -13.45
C GLU A 402 -1.26 -18.94 -14.41
N THR A 403 -0.18 -18.97 -15.19
CA THR A 403 0.22 -17.89 -16.12
C THR A 403 -0.92 -17.52 -17.08
N GLU A 404 -1.46 -18.49 -17.81
CA GLU A 404 -2.52 -18.24 -18.79
C GLU A 404 -3.83 -17.82 -18.13
N LYS A 405 -4.16 -18.41 -16.98
CA LYS A 405 -5.37 -18.10 -16.21
C LYS A 405 -5.35 -16.67 -15.66
N ALA A 406 -4.16 -16.16 -15.33
CA ALA A 406 -3.94 -14.77 -14.96
C ALA A 406 -3.90 -13.81 -16.17
N GLY A 407 -4.15 -14.29 -17.39
CA GLY A 407 -4.14 -13.47 -18.61
C GLY A 407 -2.74 -13.17 -19.16
N LEU A 408 -1.70 -13.78 -18.59
CA LEU A 408 -0.33 -13.68 -19.08
C LEU A 408 -0.06 -14.75 -20.14
N LYS A 409 1.00 -14.54 -20.94
CA LYS A 409 1.46 -15.53 -21.92
C LYS A 409 2.95 -15.74 -21.75
N GLY A 410 3.34 -16.95 -21.37
CA GLY A 410 4.71 -17.42 -21.50
C GLY A 410 5.00 -17.65 -22.98
N ILE A 411 6.01 -16.98 -23.53
CA ILE A 411 6.41 -17.10 -24.93
C ILE A 411 7.85 -17.60 -24.95
N SER A 412 8.04 -18.87 -25.31
CA SER A 412 9.37 -19.46 -25.44
C SER A 412 10.21 -18.66 -26.44
N GLY A 413 11.42 -18.31 -26.03
CA GLY A 413 12.37 -17.45 -26.75
C GLY A 413 12.17 -15.95 -26.53
N GLN A 414 11.03 -15.50 -26.00
CA GLN A 414 10.90 -14.11 -25.58
C GLN A 414 11.67 -13.92 -24.25
N LEU A 415 12.89 -13.40 -24.35
CA LEU A 415 13.75 -13.21 -23.19
C LEU A 415 13.31 -11.98 -22.40
N ILE A 416 12.80 -12.21 -21.18
CA ILE A 416 12.47 -11.17 -20.21
C ILE A 416 13.55 -11.14 -19.13
N SER A 417 14.14 -9.96 -18.92
CA SER A 417 15.26 -9.78 -17.98
C SER A 417 14.78 -9.46 -16.56
N ARG A 418 13.60 -8.86 -16.40
CA ARG A 418 13.09 -8.39 -15.11
C ARG A 418 11.57 -8.41 -15.04
N ALA A 419 11.07 -8.72 -13.86
CA ALA A 419 9.70 -8.46 -13.44
C ALA A 419 9.70 -7.52 -12.23
N VAL A 420 8.79 -6.55 -12.23
CA VAL A 420 8.53 -5.64 -11.11
C VAL A 420 7.03 -5.52 -10.92
N LEU A 421 6.58 -5.56 -9.67
CA LEU A 421 5.18 -5.33 -9.31
C LEU A 421 5.02 -3.97 -8.64
N VAL A 422 4.04 -3.20 -9.07
CA VAL A 422 3.71 -1.87 -8.52
C VAL A 422 2.24 -1.57 -8.77
N ASP A 423 1.55 -0.93 -7.83
CA ASP A 423 0.20 -0.40 -8.05
C ASP A 423 0.33 0.97 -8.74
N ALA A 424 0.38 0.97 -10.07
CA ALA A 424 0.70 2.13 -10.90
C ALA A 424 -0.52 3.01 -11.19
N ASP A 425 -1.70 2.40 -11.33
CA ASP A 425 -2.97 3.12 -11.53
C ASP A 425 -3.76 3.35 -10.23
N ASN A 426 -3.26 2.82 -9.11
CA ASN A 426 -3.76 3.03 -7.76
C ASN A 426 -5.12 2.34 -7.51
N ASP A 427 -5.46 1.29 -8.27
CA ASP A 427 -6.68 0.50 -8.13
C ASP A 427 -6.66 -0.50 -6.95
N GLY A 428 -5.48 -0.67 -6.34
CA GLY A 428 -5.25 -1.53 -5.18
C GLY A 428 -4.88 -2.98 -5.51
N PHE A 429 -4.70 -3.32 -6.78
CA PHE A 429 -4.00 -4.51 -7.24
C PHE A 429 -2.59 -4.15 -7.70
N LEU A 430 -1.69 -5.14 -7.76
CA LEU A 430 -0.34 -4.89 -8.24
C LEU A 430 -0.29 -5.12 -9.75
N ASP A 431 0.15 -4.10 -10.48
CA ASP A 431 0.43 -4.16 -11.92
C ASP A 431 1.80 -4.78 -12.17
N LEU A 432 1.91 -5.53 -13.27
CA LEU A 432 3.14 -6.25 -13.63
C LEU A 432 3.89 -5.54 -14.75
N VAL A 433 5.10 -5.08 -14.46
CA VAL A 433 6.05 -4.57 -15.44
C VAL A 433 7.04 -5.68 -15.83
N LEU A 434 7.05 -6.05 -17.11
CA LEU A 434 8.01 -6.98 -17.70
C LEU A 434 9.03 -6.24 -18.56
N GLY A 435 10.29 -6.27 -18.14
CA GLY A 435 11.43 -5.70 -18.87
C GLY A 435 11.90 -6.64 -19.99
N GLY A 436 11.32 -6.48 -21.17
CA GLY A 436 11.74 -7.19 -22.38
C GLY A 436 13.21 -6.94 -22.71
N TYR A 437 13.95 -8.01 -22.98
CA TYR A 437 15.36 -7.92 -23.36
C TYR A 437 15.52 -8.10 -24.88
N THR A 438 15.19 -9.28 -25.40
CA THR A 438 15.21 -9.59 -26.83
C THR A 438 14.30 -10.77 -27.17
N ASP A 439 14.10 -11.05 -28.45
CA ASP A 439 13.45 -12.28 -28.94
C ASP A 439 14.50 -13.22 -29.52
N LEU A 440 14.79 -14.30 -28.81
CA LEU A 440 15.73 -15.34 -29.22
C LEU A 440 15.22 -16.15 -30.42
N ASN A 441 13.95 -16.05 -30.79
CA ASN A 441 13.44 -16.66 -32.03
C ASN A 441 13.77 -15.83 -33.28
N ALA A 442 14.23 -14.60 -33.10
CA ALA A 442 14.55 -13.67 -34.18
C ALA A 442 16.05 -13.27 -34.13
N PRO A 443 16.98 -14.20 -34.44
CA PRO A 443 18.40 -13.88 -34.47
C PRO A 443 18.73 -12.83 -35.55
N PRO A 444 19.86 -12.13 -35.44
CA PRO A 444 20.29 -11.16 -36.43
C PRO A 444 20.48 -11.80 -37.81
N ASP A 445 20.02 -11.13 -38.87
CA ASP A 445 20.25 -11.53 -40.27
C ASP A 445 21.68 -11.16 -40.72
N LYS A 446 22.67 -11.83 -40.11
CA LYS A 446 24.11 -11.66 -40.38
C LYS A 446 24.80 -13.01 -40.34
N PRO A 447 25.82 -13.25 -41.19
CA PRO A 447 26.56 -14.52 -41.19
C PRO A 447 27.30 -14.75 -39.86
N LEU A 448 27.69 -13.67 -39.18
CA LEU A 448 28.34 -13.66 -37.88
C LEU A 448 27.75 -12.52 -37.03
N PHE A 449 27.42 -12.78 -35.78
CA PHE A 449 26.88 -11.78 -34.86
C PHE A 449 27.32 -11.99 -33.41
N SER A 450 27.04 -11.00 -32.57
CA SER A 450 27.34 -10.99 -31.14
C SER A 450 26.07 -10.77 -30.32
N PHE A 451 25.94 -11.51 -29.23
CA PHE A 451 24.91 -11.33 -28.23
C PHE A 451 25.45 -10.45 -27.08
N PRO A 452 24.64 -9.51 -26.56
CA PRO A 452 23.30 -9.13 -26.99
C PRO A 452 23.28 -8.10 -28.15
N ASP A 453 24.43 -7.51 -28.47
CA ASP A 453 24.53 -6.24 -29.20
C ASP A 453 23.87 -6.23 -30.59
N ASP A 454 23.87 -7.36 -31.31
CA ASP A 454 23.28 -7.43 -32.65
C ASP A 454 21.78 -7.79 -32.64
N PHE A 455 21.22 -8.19 -31.50
CA PHE A 455 19.82 -8.59 -31.39
C PHE A 455 18.90 -7.38 -31.24
N ALA A 456 17.67 -7.48 -31.77
CA ALA A 456 16.65 -6.45 -31.59
C ALA A 456 16.15 -6.43 -30.13
N ALA A 457 15.93 -5.23 -29.58
CA ALA A 457 15.34 -5.08 -28.25
C ALA A 457 13.88 -5.56 -28.24
N ALA A 458 13.49 -6.29 -27.20
CA ALA A 458 12.09 -6.62 -26.95
C ALA A 458 11.36 -5.49 -26.21
N GLN A 459 10.07 -5.34 -26.45
CA GLN A 459 9.26 -4.32 -25.78
C GLN A 459 9.09 -4.63 -24.28
N THR A 460 9.19 -3.59 -23.47
CA THR A 460 8.69 -3.61 -22.10
C THR A 460 7.17 -3.59 -22.12
N ARG A 461 6.53 -4.40 -21.27
CA ARG A 461 5.07 -4.49 -21.16
C ARG A 461 4.65 -4.19 -19.72
N LEU A 462 3.56 -3.45 -19.57
CA LEU A 462 2.86 -3.23 -18.32
C LEU A 462 1.50 -3.91 -18.44
N TYR A 463 1.14 -4.71 -17.45
CA TYR A 463 -0.11 -5.47 -17.37
C TYR A 463 -0.94 -4.99 -16.21
#